data_AF-A0A3C1PI02-F1
#
_entry.id   AF-A0A3C1PI02-F1
#
_cell.length_a   1.000
_cell.length_b   1.000
_cell.length_c   1.000
_cell.angle_alpha   90.00
_cell.angle_beta   90.00
_cell.angle_gamma   90.00
#
_symmetry.space_group_name_H-M   'P 1'
#
loop_
_entity.id
_entity.type
_entity.pdbx_description
1 polymer ?
#
loop_
_entity_poly.entity_id
_entity_poly.type
_entity_poly.pdbx_seq_one_letter_code
_entity_poly.pdbx_strand_id
1 'polypeptide(L)'
;MVWYQTTINPIYNPQGELQKFIIVDSDITQIKEAETEILAQRNEIESQRDQIAKQNSEITDSILYAERIQKAVFPPTDYLSEILPEYFILNKPRNIVSGDFYWASKNRNQVLFAVADSTGHGVPGAFMSLLGITWLTTITDTMSQFDPSKILTRLRAEIMYTLHQRGEQGEANDGIEMALCLIDFDKMKLTYAGANRPVYLVRNKTEIIKLNPAKMPLGIMYADEKTFFNES
;
A
#
# COMPACT_ATOMS: atom_id res chain seq x y z
N MET A 1 47.24 -20.00 -21.84
CA MET A 1 47.24 -21.01 -22.94
C MET A 1 47.03 -20.22 -24.21
N VAL A 2 47.85 -20.39 -25.26
CA VAL A 2 47.79 -19.55 -26.47
C VAL A 2 46.87 -20.21 -27.50
N TRP A 3 46.00 -19.42 -28.12
CA TRP A 3 45.03 -19.89 -29.12
C TRP A 3 45.34 -19.28 -30.49
N TYR A 4 45.46 -20.12 -31.52
CA TYR A 4 45.63 -19.70 -32.91
C TYR A 4 44.45 -20.16 -33.75
N GLN A 5 43.99 -19.29 -34.64
CA GLN A 5 43.03 -19.64 -35.70
C GLN A 5 43.76 -19.66 -37.04
N THR A 6 43.84 -20.85 -37.62
CA THR A 6 44.45 -21.07 -38.94
C THR A 6 43.36 -21.21 -39.99
N THR A 7 43.39 -20.37 -41.04
CA THR A 7 42.53 -20.52 -42.22
C THR A 7 43.37 -20.91 -43.42
N ILE A 8 42.98 -22.00 -44.10
CA ILE A 8 43.67 -22.53 -45.27
C ILE A 8 42.75 -22.43 -46.48
N ASN A 9 43.11 -21.57 -47.44
CA ASN A 9 42.34 -21.37 -48.66
C ASN A 9 43.13 -21.89 -49.88
N PRO A 10 42.62 -22.91 -50.60
CA PRO A 10 43.19 -23.32 -51.87
C PRO A 10 42.90 -22.29 -52.96
N ILE A 11 43.89 -22.01 -53.80
CA ILE A 11 43.74 -21.18 -55.00
C ILE A 11 43.87 -22.07 -56.21
N TYR A 12 42.87 -22.00 -57.08
CA TYR A 12 42.79 -22.76 -58.33
C TYR A 12 43.05 -21.84 -59.52
N ASN A 13 43.62 -22.40 -60.60
CA ASN A 13 43.74 -21.70 -61.87
C ASN A 13 42.38 -21.68 -62.63
N PRO A 14 42.25 -20.93 -63.75
CA PRO A 14 41.02 -20.89 -64.55
C PRO A 14 40.59 -22.26 -65.14
N GLN A 15 41.50 -23.23 -65.19
CA GLN A 15 41.24 -24.61 -65.62
C GLN A 15 40.77 -25.53 -64.48
N GLY A 16 40.71 -25.03 -63.24
CA GLY A 16 40.27 -25.79 -62.06
C GLY A 16 41.35 -26.60 -61.34
N GLU A 17 42.62 -26.48 -61.75
CA GLU A 17 43.73 -27.17 -61.09
C GLU A 17 44.27 -26.36 -59.92
N LEU A 18 44.60 -27.04 -58.82
CA LEU A 18 45.15 -26.43 -57.61
C LEU A 18 46.52 -25.82 -57.89
N GLN A 19 46.67 -24.52 -57.64
CA GLN A 19 47.91 -23.80 -57.88
C GLN A 19 48.73 -23.59 -56.60
N LYS A 20 48.08 -23.21 -55.50
CA LYS A 20 48.74 -22.98 -54.19
C LYS A 20 47.74 -22.94 -53.04
N PHE A 21 48.23 -23.06 -51.82
CA PHE A 21 47.48 -22.77 -50.60
C PHE A 21 47.90 -21.42 -50.02
N ILE A 22 46.92 -20.65 -49.53
CA ILE A 22 47.17 -19.51 -48.63
C ILE A 22 46.81 -19.94 -47.23
N ILE A 23 47.78 -19.85 -46.31
CA ILE A 23 47.62 -20.11 -44.89
C ILE A 23 47.69 -18.77 -44.16
N VAL A 24 46.68 -18.46 -43.37
CA VAL A 24 46.67 -17.30 -42.47
C VAL A 24 46.50 -17.81 -41.05
N ASP A 25 47.49 -17.55 -40.20
CA ASP A 25 47.41 -17.80 -38.77
C ASP A 25 47.19 -16.49 -38.03
N SER A 26 46.26 -16.49 -37.09
CA SER A 26 45.96 -15.33 -36.23
C SER A 26 45.94 -15.76 -34.77
N ASP A 27 46.68 -15.05 -33.92
CA ASP A 27 46.57 -15.22 -32.47
C ASP A 27 45.22 -14.66 -32.01
N ILE A 28 44.38 -15.53 -31.47
CA ILE A 28 43.04 -15.20 -30.98
C ILE A 28 42.94 -15.36 -29.46
N THR A 29 44.07 -15.41 -28.75
CA THR A 29 44.11 -15.64 -27.30
C THR A 29 43.26 -14.61 -26.55
N GLN A 30 43.40 -13.32 -26.87
CA GLN A 30 42.60 -12.25 -26.26
C GLN A 30 41.10 -12.41 -26.52
N ILE A 31 40.72 -12.87 -27.72
CA ILE A 31 39.31 -13.11 -28.08
C ILE A 31 38.77 -14.26 -27.24
N LYS A 32 39.54 -15.34 -27.08
CA LYS A 32 39.14 -16.51 -26.28
C LYS A 32 39.04 -16.18 -24.80
N GLU A 33 39.98 -15.40 -24.26
CA GLU A 33 39.92 -14.92 -22.88
C GLU A 33 38.67 -14.04 -22.66
N ALA A 34 38.40 -13.08 -23.56
CA ALA A 34 37.19 -12.27 -23.51
C ALA A 34 35.89 -13.11 -23.64
N GLU A 35 35.85 -14.11 -24.52
CA GLU A 35 34.72 -15.04 -24.63
C GLU A 35 34.48 -15.80 -23.33
N THR A 36 35.55 -16.30 -22.68
CA THR A 36 35.43 -17.01 -21.40
C THR A 36 34.96 -16.08 -20.27
N GLU A 37 35.46 -14.86 -20.23
CA GLU A 37 35.04 -13.86 -19.24
C GLU A 37 33.56 -13.47 -19.43
N ILE A 38 33.14 -13.21 -20.67
CA ILE A 38 31.74 -12.92 -21.01
C ILE A 38 30.83 -14.09 -20.60
N LEU A 39 31.26 -15.34 -20.86
CA LEU A 39 30.48 -16.52 -20.48
C LEU A 39 30.34 -16.63 -18.95
N ALA A 40 31.43 -16.38 -18.21
CA ALA A 40 31.40 -16.37 -16.75
C ALA A 40 30.47 -15.28 -16.20
N GLN A 41 30.58 -14.06 -16.71
CA GLN A 41 29.71 -12.93 -16.32
C GLN A 41 28.23 -13.23 -16.64
N ARG A 42 27.95 -13.82 -17.81
CA ARG A 42 26.58 -14.20 -18.18
C ARG A 42 26.00 -15.22 -17.22
N ASN A 43 26.75 -16.26 -16.86
CA ASN A 43 26.30 -17.28 -15.92
C ASN A 43 26.03 -16.69 -14.53
N GLU A 44 26.88 -15.75 -14.08
CA GLU A 44 26.67 -15.03 -12.83
C GLU A 44 25.39 -14.19 -12.87
N ILE A 45 25.17 -13.44 -13.95
CA ILE A 45 23.95 -12.64 -14.15
C ILE A 45 22.70 -13.53 -14.17
N GLU A 46 22.73 -14.66 -14.86
CA GLU A 46 21.61 -15.61 -14.89
C GLU A 46 21.31 -16.15 -13.49
N SER A 47 22.33 -16.52 -12.71
CA SER A 47 22.17 -16.96 -11.32
C SER A 47 21.59 -15.86 -10.42
N GLN A 48 22.09 -14.63 -10.52
CA GLN A 48 21.58 -13.50 -9.75
C GLN A 48 20.12 -13.20 -10.11
N ARG A 49 19.77 -13.23 -11.39
CA ARG A 49 18.41 -13.04 -11.87
C ARG A 49 17.45 -14.08 -11.28
N ASP A 50 17.85 -15.34 -11.30
CA ASP A 50 17.01 -16.44 -10.80
C ASP A 50 16.82 -16.34 -9.28
N GLN A 51 17.85 -15.93 -8.54
CA GLN A 51 17.74 -15.66 -7.11
C GLN A 51 16.78 -14.49 -6.81
N ILE A 52 16.89 -13.39 -7.57
CA ILE A 52 15.99 -12.23 -7.42
C ILE A 52 14.54 -12.62 -7.76
N ALA A 53 14.33 -13.39 -8.83
CA ALA A 53 13.01 -13.84 -9.23
C ALA A 53 12.35 -14.70 -8.13
N LYS A 54 13.12 -15.62 -7.54
CA LYS A 54 12.66 -16.43 -6.41
C LYS A 54 12.30 -15.58 -5.19
N GLN A 55 13.18 -14.65 -4.79
CA GLN A 55 12.93 -13.75 -3.65
C GLN A 55 11.69 -12.87 -3.88
N ASN A 56 11.51 -12.33 -5.09
CA ASN A 56 10.33 -11.55 -5.44
C ASN A 56 9.05 -12.36 -5.37
N SER A 57 9.08 -13.64 -5.78
CA SER A 57 7.93 -14.54 -5.64
C SER A 57 7.56 -14.73 -4.17
N GLU A 58 8.53 -15.06 -3.32
CA GLU A 58 8.31 -15.31 -1.88
C GLU A 58 7.77 -14.05 -1.16
N ILE A 59 8.28 -12.88 -1.51
CA ILE A 59 7.78 -11.59 -0.99
C ILE A 59 6.35 -11.34 -1.46
N THR A 60 6.06 -11.57 -2.75
CA THR A 60 4.73 -11.35 -3.32
C THR A 60 3.70 -12.25 -2.67
N ASP A 61 4.01 -13.54 -2.48
CA ASP A 61 3.13 -14.51 -1.81
C ASP A 61 2.84 -14.09 -0.37
N SER A 62 3.84 -13.57 0.34
CA SER A 62 3.69 -13.05 1.70
C SER A 62 2.77 -11.83 1.76
N ILE A 63 2.88 -10.92 0.79
CA ILE A 63 2.02 -9.73 0.70
C ILE A 63 0.58 -10.12 0.30
N LEU A 64 0.39 -11.09 -0.59
CA LEU A 64 -0.93 -11.64 -0.93
C LEU A 64 -1.60 -12.29 0.28
N TYR A 65 -0.83 -12.96 1.13
CA TYR A 65 -1.35 -13.48 2.38
C TYR A 65 -1.78 -12.35 3.33
N ALA A 66 -0.98 -11.29 3.47
CA ALA A 66 -1.34 -10.11 4.26
C ALA A 66 -2.62 -9.43 3.73
N GLU A 67 -2.83 -9.37 2.41
CA GLU A 67 -4.07 -8.86 1.81
C GLU A 67 -5.29 -9.66 2.24
N ARG A 68 -5.19 -10.99 2.29
CA ARG A 68 -6.29 -11.85 2.77
C ARG A 68 -6.67 -11.51 4.21
N ILE A 69 -5.68 -11.30 5.07
CA ILE A 69 -5.91 -10.88 6.46
C ILE A 69 -6.55 -9.49 6.50
N GLN A 70 -6.01 -8.53 5.76
CA GLN A 70 -6.52 -7.17 5.73
C GLN A 70 -7.99 -7.11 5.24
N LYS A 71 -8.34 -7.87 4.20
CA LYS A 71 -9.73 -7.93 3.71
C LYS A 71 -10.67 -8.59 4.72
N ALA A 72 -10.18 -9.58 5.49
CA ALA A 72 -10.98 -10.27 6.49
C ALA A 72 -11.38 -9.39 7.69
N VAL A 73 -10.65 -8.30 7.96
CA VAL A 73 -11.00 -7.36 9.03
C VAL A 73 -11.94 -6.24 8.59
N PHE A 74 -12.19 -6.10 7.29
CA PHE A 74 -13.19 -5.15 6.80
C PHE A 74 -14.61 -5.65 7.08
N PRO A 75 -15.59 -4.75 7.27
CA PRO A 75 -16.98 -5.14 7.44
C PRO A 75 -17.47 -5.99 6.24
N PRO A 76 -18.05 -7.17 6.48
CA PRO A 76 -18.63 -7.99 5.41
C PRO A 76 -19.72 -7.24 4.64
N THR A 77 -19.83 -7.51 3.34
CA THR A 77 -20.83 -6.85 2.47
C THR A 77 -22.27 -7.10 2.95
N ASP A 78 -22.57 -8.30 3.44
CA ASP A 78 -23.90 -8.64 3.95
C ASP A 78 -24.24 -7.84 5.22
N TYR A 79 -23.25 -7.65 6.10
CA TYR A 79 -23.40 -6.81 7.29
C TYR A 79 -23.64 -5.35 6.92
N LEU A 80 -22.86 -4.81 5.98
CA LEU A 80 -23.06 -3.44 5.50
C LEU A 80 -24.45 -3.24 4.89
N SER A 81 -24.94 -4.20 4.12
CA SER A 81 -26.28 -4.16 3.51
C SER A 81 -27.41 -4.22 4.54
N GLU A 82 -27.17 -4.83 5.71
CA GLU A 82 -28.12 -4.86 6.82
C GLU A 82 -28.20 -3.50 7.55
N ILE A 83 -27.07 -2.82 7.71
CA ILE A 83 -27.00 -1.59 8.51
C ILE A 83 -27.17 -0.32 7.65
N LEU A 84 -26.85 -0.36 6.36
CA LEU A 84 -26.97 0.74 5.41
C LEU A 84 -27.85 0.31 4.23
N PRO A 85 -29.08 0.87 4.09
CA PRO A 85 -30.01 0.46 3.03
C PRO A 85 -29.51 0.73 1.61
N GLU A 86 -28.82 1.87 1.41
CA GLU A 86 -28.30 2.30 0.12
C GLU A 86 -26.87 2.82 0.31
N TYR A 87 -25.89 2.10 -0.23
CA TYR A 87 -24.49 2.50 -0.18
C TYR A 87 -23.71 1.96 -1.38
N PHE A 88 -22.55 2.56 -1.63
CA PHE A 88 -21.54 1.99 -2.50
C PHE A 88 -20.15 2.29 -1.93
N ILE A 89 -19.19 1.42 -2.22
CA ILE A 89 -17.80 1.59 -1.81
C ILE A 89 -16.93 1.56 -3.06
N LEU A 90 -16.11 2.59 -3.23
CA LEU A 90 -15.07 2.65 -4.25
C LEU A 90 -13.70 2.61 -3.56
N ASN A 91 -13.06 1.44 -3.57
CA ASN A 91 -11.72 1.25 -3.03
C ASN A 91 -10.78 0.77 -4.15
N LYS A 92 -9.76 1.56 -4.48
CA LYS A 92 -8.79 1.30 -5.55
C LYS A 92 -7.37 1.50 -5.02
N PRO A 93 -6.82 0.53 -4.27
CA PRO A 93 -5.52 0.68 -3.65
C PRO A 93 -4.39 0.69 -4.69
N ARG A 94 -3.30 1.41 -4.39
CA ARG A 94 -2.10 1.50 -5.26
C ARG A 94 -1.29 0.20 -5.27
N ASN A 95 -1.24 -0.50 -4.13
CA ASN A 95 -0.50 -1.74 -3.92
C ASN A 95 -1.47 -2.87 -3.53
N ILE A 96 -0.96 -4.10 -3.43
CA ILE A 96 -1.73 -5.29 -3.02
C ILE A 96 -2.40 -5.07 -1.66
N VAL A 97 -1.73 -4.37 -0.74
CA VAL A 97 -2.27 -3.94 0.56
C VAL A 97 -2.17 -2.42 0.69
N SER A 98 -3.06 -1.80 1.48
CA SER A 98 -3.22 -0.34 1.54
C SER A 98 -3.31 0.21 2.97
N GLY A 99 -3.02 1.50 3.15
CA GLY A 99 -3.37 2.23 4.38
C GLY A 99 -4.84 2.61 4.46
N ASP A 100 -5.52 2.63 3.32
CA ASP A 100 -6.92 3.01 3.17
C ASP A 100 -7.83 1.90 3.69
N PHE A 101 -8.81 2.28 4.50
CA PHE A 101 -9.83 1.36 4.98
C PHE A 101 -11.18 2.04 5.19
N TYR A 102 -12.22 1.21 5.29
CA TYR A 102 -13.54 1.61 5.73
C TYR A 102 -13.97 0.71 6.89
N TRP A 103 -14.84 1.25 7.73
CA TRP A 103 -15.33 0.56 8.92
C TRP A 103 -16.76 1.00 9.19
N ALA A 104 -17.58 0.14 9.78
CA ALA A 104 -18.92 0.49 10.20
C ALA A 104 -19.37 -0.36 11.39
N SER A 105 -20.21 0.23 12.23
CA SER A 105 -20.88 -0.43 13.35
C SER A 105 -22.27 0.17 13.55
N LYS A 106 -23.15 -0.63 14.14
CA LYS A 106 -24.54 -0.25 14.43
C LYS A 106 -24.82 -0.41 15.92
N ASN A 107 -25.47 0.59 16.49
CA ASN A 107 -26.04 0.53 17.83
C ASN A 107 -27.49 1.02 17.76
N ARG A 108 -28.45 0.09 17.90
CA ARG A 108 -29.90 0.35 17.73
C ARG A 108 -30.19 0.96 16.35
N ASN A 109 -30.82 2.13 16.30
CA ASN A 109 -31.14 2.85 15.06
C ASN A 109 -30.07 3.89 14.68
N GLN A 110 -28.86 3.77 15.25
CA GLN A 110 -27.73 4.61 14.93
C GLN A 110 -26.66 3.78 14.21
N VAL A 111 -26.14 4.32 13.11
CA VAL A 111 -25.08 3.72 12.32
C VAL A 111 -23.89 4.64 12.29
N LEU A 112 -22.76 4.13 12.77
CA LEU A 112 -21.47 4.79 12.76
C LEU A 112 -20.63 4.18 11.64
N PHE A 113 -20.06 5.00 10.77
CA PHE A 113 -19.19 4.53 9.69
C PHE A 113 -18.02 5.48 9.47
N ALA A 114 -16.92 4.92 9.00
CA ALA A 114 -15.67 5.61 8.79
C ALA A 114 -15.07 5.29 7.41
N VAL A 115 -14.42 6.29 6.83
CA VAL A 115 -13.47 6.12 5.73
C VAL A 115 -12.17 6.77 6.17
N ALA A 116 -11.07 6.03 6.03
CA ALA A 116 -9.78 6.43 6.56
C ALA A 116 -8.64 6.15 5.58
N ASP A 117 -7.58 6.92 5.71
CA ASP A 117 -6.34 6.86 4.95
C ASP A 117 -5.20 6.97 5.96
N SER A 118 -4.41 5.90 6.05
CA SER A 118 -3.31 5.81 7.01
C SER A 118 -1.99 6.19 6.38
N THR A 119 -1.07 6.77 7.16
CA THR A 119 0.27 7.11 6.67
C THR A 119 1.00 5.89 6.11
N GLY A 120 1.71 6.08 5.00
CA GLY A 120 2.44 5.04 4.30
C GLY A 120 1.62 4.35 3.19
N HIS A 121 2.22 3.36 2.54
CA HIS A 121 1.56 2.52 1.54
C HIS A 121 2.16 1.11 1.56
N GLY A 122 1.47 0.14 0.98
CA GLY A 122 1.90 -1.25 1.09
C GLY A 122 1.83 -1.73 2.54
N VAL A 123 2.79 -2.56 2.94
CA VAL A 123 2.75 -3.30 4.21
C VAL A 123 2.66 -2.38 5.45
N PRO A 124 3.45 -1.29 5.60
CA PRO A 124 3.32 -0.40 6.74
C PRO A 124 1.93 0.25 6.86
N GLY A 125 1.37 0.72 5.75
CA GLY A 125 0.02 1.29 5.72
C GLY A 125 -1.03 0.25 6.12
N ALA A 126 -0.88 -1.00 5.66
CA ALA A 126 -1.78 -2.08 6.03
C ALA A 126 -1.80 -2.35 7.54
N PHE A 127 -0.65 -2.32 8.21
CA PHE A 127 -0.58 -2.43 9.67
C PHE A 127 -1.28 -1.25 10.37
N MET A 128 -1.09 -0.02 9.88
CA MET A 128 -1.79 1.14 10.41
C MET A 128 -3.32 1.03 10.25
N SER A 129 -3.79 0.52 9.11
CA SER A 129 -5.23 0.28 8.90
C SER A 129 -5.79 -0.73 9.89
N LEU A 130 -5.07 -1.83 10.15
CA LEU A 130 -5.48 -2.86 11.11
C LEU A 130 -5.51 -2.31 12.54
N LEU A 131 -4.53 -1.48 12.91
CA LEU A 131 -4.49 -0.80 14.19
C LEU A 131 -5.70 0.13 14.36
N GLY A 132 -6.00 0.94 13.34
CA GLY A 132 -7.16 1.83 13.32
C GLY A 132 -8.49 1.09 13.48
N ILE A 133 -8.69 0.00 12.72
CA ILE A 133 -9.89 -0.85 12.80
C ILE A 133 -10.03 -1.49 14.19
N THR A 134 -8.93 -2.00 14.74
CA THR A 134 -8.93 -2.69 16.05
C THR A 134 -9.35 -1.73 17.16
N TRP A 135 -8.76 -0.53 17.18
CA TRP A 135 -9.10 0.47 18.20
C TRP A 135 -10.50 1.06 17.99
N LEU A 136 -10.93 1.32 16.76
CA LEU A 136 -12.31 1.74 16.48
C LEU A 136 -13.32 0.73 17.03
N THR A 137 -13.13 -0.55 16.72
CA THR A 137 -14.00 -1.63 17.19
C THR A 137 -14.02 -1.69 18.72
N THR A 138 -12.84 -1.74 19.34
CA THR A 138 -12.71 -1.80 20.81
C THR A 138 -13.34 -0.59 21.51
N ILE A 139 -13.11 0.62 21.00
CA ILE A 139 -13.66 1.85 21.58
C ILE A 139 -15.18 1.84 21.48
N THR A 140 -15.72 1.49 20.31
CA THR A 140 -17.16 1.56 20.04
C THR A 140 -17.95 0.46 20.73
N ASP A 141 -17.40 -0.74 20.86
CA ASP A 141 -18.01 -1.86 21.60
C ASP A 141 -18.22 -1.56 23.09
N THR A 142 -17.38 -0.68 23.66
CA THR A 142 -17.49 -0.26 25.07
C THR A 142 -18.41 0.94 25.29
N MET A 143 -18.92 1.56 24.23
CA MET A 143 -19.73 2.79 24.32
C MET A 143 -21.23 2.51 24.27
N SER A 144 -21.96 3.04 25.26
CA SER A 144 -23.43 2.99 25.28
C SER A 144 -24.07 3.91 24.24
N GLN A 145 -23.40 5.00 23.90
CA GLN A 145 -23.83 5.99 22.92
C GLN A 145 -22.64 6.47 22.09
N PHE A 146 -22.84 6.59 20.78
CA PHE A 146 -21.81 7.08 19.88
C PHE A 146 -21.73 8.61 19.88
N ASP A 147 -20.51 9.11 19.94
CA ASP A 147 -20.16 10.53 19.81
C ASP A 147 -18.87 10.62 18.96
N PRO A 148 -18.97 10.99 17.67
CA PRO A 148 -17.83 10.94 16.75
C PRO A 148 -16.58 11.68 17.25
N SER A 149 -16.74 12.90 17.77
CA SER A 149 -15.62 13.69 18.31
C SER A 149 -14.90 13.02 19.49
N LYS A 150 -15.64 12.38 20.41
CA LYS A 150 -15.05 11.66 21.54
C LYS A 150 -14.38 10.37 21.10
N ILE A 151 -14.96 9.68 20.12
CA ILE A 151 -14.38 8.48 19.52
C ILE A 151 -13.04 8.83 18.87
N LEU A 152 -12.98 9.88 18.03
CA LEU A 152 -11.71 10.31 17.41
C LEU A 152 -10.67 10.76 18.45
N THR A 153 -11.10 11.46 19.49
CA THR A 153 -10.20 11.85 20.60
C THR A 153 -9.58 10.64 21.28
N ARG A 154 -10.40 9.64 21.63
CA ARG A 154 -9.91 8.40 22.24
C ARG A 154 -9.04 7.60 21.28
N LEU A 155 -9.47 7.47 20.02
CA LEU A 155 -8.73 6.76 18.98
C LEU A 155 -7.33 7.35 18.76
N ARG A 156 -7.22 8.69 18.71
CA ARG A 156 -5.93 9.39 18.64
C ARG A 156 -5.03 9.02 19.83
N ALA A 157 -5.57 9.04 21.04
CA ALA A 157 -4.80 8.69 22.24
C ALA A 157 -4.30 7.24 22.21
N GLU A 158 -5.14 6.28 21.82
CA GLU A 158 -4.75 4.86 21.72
C GLU A 158 -3.70 4.63 20.62
N ILE A 159 -3.81 5.32 19.48
CA ILE A 159 -2.81 5.23 18.40
C ILE A 159 -1.47 5.80 18.85
N MET A 160 -1.47 7.01 19.43
CA MET A 160 -0.23 7.63 19.94
C MET A 160 0.42 6.77 21.03
N TYR A 161 -0.39 6.20 21.93
CA TYR A 161 0.08 5.28 22.95
C TYR A 161 0.71 4.02 22.34
N THR A 162 0.03 3.39 21.38
CA THR A 162 0.53 2.16 20.73
C THR A 162 1.83 2.41 19.98
N LEU A 163 1.95 3.56 19.30
CA LEU A 163 3.13 3.95 18.53
C LEU A 163 4.22 4.60 19.40
N HIS A 164 4.00 4.73 20.70
CA HIS A 164 4.91 5.39 21.65
C HIS A 164 5.29 6.82 21.24
N GLN A 165 4.36 7.55 20.62
CA GLN A 165 4.57 8.93 20.18
C GLN A 165 4.39 9.89 21.37
N ARG A 166 5.46 10.62 21.73
CA ARG A 166 5.51 11.51 22.91
C ARG A 166 5.61 12.98 22.58
N GLY A 167 5.72 13.37 21.31
CA GLY A 167 5.89 14.77 20.93
C GLY A 167 7.36 15.18 20.76
N GLU A 168 8.28 14.22 20.83
CA GLU A 168 9.72 14.49 20.80
C GLU A 168 10.23 14.64 19.35
N GLN A 169 11.22 15.53 19.12
CA GLN A 169 11.78 15.70 17.78
C GLN A 169 12.47 14.42 17.30
N GLY A 170 12.07 13.95 16.11
CA GLY A 170 12.66 12.78 15.46
C GLY A 170 11.79 11.52 15.52
N GLU A 171 10.63 11.58 16.17
CA GLU A 171 9.66 10.48 16.16
C GLU A 171 9.02 10.29 14.77
N ALA A 172 8.63 9.05 14.47
CA ALA A 172 7.90 8.74 13.25
C ALA A 172 6.49 9.37 13.30
N ASN A 173 6.17 10.15 12.28
CA ASN A 173 4.88 10.85 12.16
C ASN A 173 3.79 9.96 11.54
N ASP A 174 3.74 8.69 11.93
CA ASP A 174 2.70 7.78 11.49
C ASP A 174 1.36 8.15 12.13
N GLY A 175 0.30 8.17 11.34
CA GLY A 175 -1.04 8.48 11.82
C GLY A 175 -2.13 8.05 10.85
N ILE A 176 -3.37 8.38 11.21
CA ILE A 176 -4.54 8.06 10.39
C ILE A 176 -5.33 9.35 10.15
N GLU A 177 -5.68 9.60 8.90
CA GLU A 177 -6.68 10.58 8.53
C GLU A 177 -8.03 9.88 8.36
N MET A 178 -9.11 10.46 8.86
CA MET A 178 -10.39 9.76 8.96
C MET A 178 -11.56 10.72 8.88
N ALA A 179 -12.60 10.33 8.16
CA ALA A 179 -13.93 10.90 8.28
C ALA A 179 -14.81 9.90 9.04
N LEU A 180 -15.41 10.33 10.15
CA LEU A 180 -16.29 9.51 11.00
C LEU A 180 -17.69 10.12 11.05
N CYS A 181 -18.67 9.36 10.62
CA CYS A 181 -20.05 9.80 10.46
C CYS A 181 -20.98 8.91 11.29
N LEU A 182 -21.90 9.54 12.01
CA LEU A 182 -22.97 8.91 12.77
C LEU A 182 -24.31 9.35 12.17
N ILE A 183 -25.08 8.40 11.64
CA ILE A 183 -26.46 8.62 11.21
C ILE A 183 -27.39 8.07 12.29
N ASP A 184 -28.25 8.95 12.82
CA ASP A 184 -29.38 8.58 13.66
C ASP A 184 -30.63 8.55 12.78
N PHE A 185 -31.15 7.35 12.50
CA PHE A 185 -32.31 7.17 11.62
C PHE A 185 -33.64 7.54 12.29
N ASP A 186 -33.71 7.55 13.64
CA ASP A 186 -34.91 8.01 14.34
C ASP A 186 -35.09 9.52 14.17
N LYS A 187 -33.98 10.26 14.23
CA LYS A 187 -33.97 11.73 14.11
C LYS A 187 -33.68 12.22 12.70
N MET A 188 -33.34 11.31 11.79
CA MET A 188 -32.80 11.62 10.46
C MET A 188 -31.68 12.66 10.52
N LYS A 189 -30.74 12.47 11.45
CA LYS A 189 -29.65 13.40 11.73
C LYS A 189 -28.30 12.76 11.44
N LEU A 190 -27.48 13.43 10.64
CA LEU A 190 -26.06 13.13 10.47
C LEU A 190 -25.26 13.93 11.50
N THR A 191 -24.29 13.29 12.17
CA THR A 191 -23.27 13.95 12.99
C THR A 191 -21.91 13.47 12.49
N TYR A 192 -20.99 14.39 12.25
CA TYR A 192 -19.69 14.11 11.65
C TYR A 192 -18.57 14.70 12.49
N ALA A 193 -17.47 13.96 12.60
CA ALA A 193 -16.18 14.49 13.03
C ALA A 193 -15.09 13.94 12.11
N GLY A 194 -14.05 14.73 11.84
CA GLY A 194 -12.98 14.30 10.94
C GLY A 194 -11.59 14.71 11.41
N ALA A 195 -10.61 13.86 11.08
CA ALA A 195 -9.18 14.09 11.17
C ALA A 195 -8.63 14.28 9.75
N ASN A 196 -8.35 15.54 9.35
CA ASN A 196 -7.91 15.95 8.01
C ASN A 196 -8.79 15.56 6.80
N ARG A 197 -9.85 14.75 6.97
CA ARG A 197 -10.71 14.28 5.87
C ARG A 197 -12.08 14.95 5.88
N PRO A 198 -12.40 15.84 4.91
CA PRO A 198 -13.70 16.47 4.80
C PRO A 198 -14.78 15.49 4.28
N VAL A 199 -16.04 15.81 4.56
CA VAL A 199 -17.20 15.11 4.00
C VAL A 199 -18.03 16.07 3.16
N TYR A 200 -18.56 15.57 2.05
CA TYR A 200 -19.50 16.30 1.21
C TYR A 200 -20.90 15.71 1.40
N LEU A 201 -21.83 16.52 1.90
CA LEU A 201 -23.23 16.18 2.04
C LEU A 201 -24.01 16.81 0.88
N VAL A 202 -24.72 15.98 0.12
CA VAL A 202 -25.59 16.45 -0.96
C VAL A 202 -27.05 16.41 -0.50
N ARG A 203 -27.74 17.55 -0.52
CA ARG A 203 -29.18 17.67 -0.23
C ARG A 203 -29.94 18.13 -1.46
N ASN A 204 -31.17 17.66 -1.61
CA ASN A 204 -32.10 18.09 -2.68
C ASN A 204 -31.52 18.01 -4.10
N LYS A 205 -30.60 17.07 -4.35
CA LYS A 205 -29.88 16.84 -5.63
C LYS A 205 -28.96 17.97 -6.11
N THR A 206 -29.01 19.17 -5.53
CA THR A 206 -28.27 20.35 -6.03
C THR A 206 -27.43 21.04 -4.97
N GLU A 207 -27.77 20.90 -3.70
CA GLU A 207 -27.06 21.58 -2.61
C GLU A 207 -25.90 20.70 -2.13
N ILE A 208 -24.68 21.24 -2.16
CA ILE A 208 -23.48 20.56 -1.69
C ILE A 208 -22.95 21.31 -0.46
N ILE A 209 -22.97 20.65 0.69
CA ILE A 209 -22.45 21.16 1.95
C ILE A 209 -21.13 20.43 2.24
N LYS A 210 -20.05 21.19 2.45
CA LYS A 210 -18.76 20.63 2.88
C LYS A 210 -18.64 20.73 4.39
N LEU A 211 -18.53 19.59 5.05
CA LEU A 211 -18.24 19.50 6.48
C LEU A 211 -16.73 19.47 6.69
N ASN A 212 -16.21 20.37 7.53
CA ASN A 212 -14.77 20.57 7.68
C ASN A 212 -14.21 19.71 8.82
N PRO A 213 -13.07 19.04 8.61
CA PRO A 213 -12.43 18.26 9.66
C PRO A 213 -11.68 19.15 10.63
N ALA A 214 -11.35 18.59 11.80
CA ALA A 214 -10.23 19.10 12.57
C ALA A 214 -8.95 18.93 11.74
N LYS A 215 -8.14 19.99 11.69
CA LYS A 215 -6.85 20.00 10.97
C LYS A 215 -5.75 19.36 11.82
N MET A 216 -5.93 18.09 12.14
CA MET A 216 -4.95 17.24 12.83
C MET A 216 -5.21 15.76 12.47
N PRO A 217 -4.16 14.92 12.43
CA PRO A 217 -4.29 13.49 12.22
C PRO A 217 -4.70 12.75 13.50
N LEU A 218 -4.96 11.45 13.40
CA LEU A 218 -4.97 10.52 14.52
C LEU A 218 -3.55 9.97 14.70
N GLY A 219 -2.72 10.72 15.42
CA GLY A 219 -1.28 10.49 15.60
C GLY A 219 -0.57 11.80 15.96
N ILE A 220 0.72 11.78 16.23
CA ILE A 220 1.47 12.98 16.63
C ILE A 220 1.33 14.17 15.66
N MET A 221 1.32 15.39 16.20
CA MET A 221 1.39 16.64 15.44
C MET A 221 2.16 17.67 16.26
N TYR A 222 3.16 18.33 15.67
CA TYR A 222 4.01 19.31 16.35
C TYR A 222 3.44 20.75 16.40
N ALA A 223 2.21 20.95 15.94
CA ALA A 223 1.51 22.24 16.03
C ALA A 223 0.54 22.22 17.22
N ASP A 224 -0.07 23.36 17.54
CA ASP A 224 -1.06 23.47 18.63
C ASP A 224 -2.11 22.36 18.53
N GLU A 225 -2.22 21.57 19.61
CA GLU A 225 -3.22 20.49 19.69
C GLU A 225 -4.62 21.08 19.59
N LYS A 226 -5.37 20.56 18.62
CA LYS A 226 -6.78 20.91 18.44
C LYS A 226 -7.63 19.84 19.12
N THR A 227 -8.88 20.19 19.38
CA THR A 227 -9.90 19.22 19.77
C THR A 227 -10.71 18.80 18.55
N PHE A 228 -11.11 17.54 18.50
CA PHE A 228 -12.14 17.12 17.54
C PHE A 228 -13.47 17.73 17.93
N PHE A 229 -14.28 18.08 16.95
CA PHE A 229 -15.61 18.67 17.13
C PHE A 229 -16.61 17.99 16.21
N ASN A 230 -17.87 18.00 16.62
CA ASN A 230 -18.98 17.47 15.82
C ASN A 230 -19.57 18.58 14.95
N GLU A 231 -19.76 18.33 13.66
CA GLU A 231 -20.64 19.09 12.76
C GLU A 231 -21.90 18.26 12.46
N SER A 232 -23.03 18.91 12.18
CA SER A 232 -24.30 18.22 11.84
C SER A 232 -25.19 19.04 10.91
#